data_AF-A0A9D2RCN4-F1
#
_entry.id   AF-A0A9D2RCN4-F1
#
_cell.length_a   1.000
_cell.length_b   1.000
_cell.length_c   1.000
_cell.angle_alpha   90.00
_cell.angle_beta   90.00
_cell.angle_gamma   90.00
#
_symmetry.space_group_name_H-M   'P 1'
#
loop_
_entity.id
_entity.type
_entity.pdbx_description
1 polymer ?
#
loop_
_entity_poly.entity_id
_entity_poly.type
_entity_poly.pdbx_seq_one_letter_code
_entity_poly.pdbx_strand_id
1 'polypeptide(L)'
;MKDSEKFQMNVEVVSKALQEQAQTREPEEEARKLYKKFRETRQEPVRLAVALRGFFLPQAEPEEKDAYEKYLKGRIRPAVEALIEEDGVEKLEKLEDLGWLEEKNIDNFIRIARQKGKNASLVWLLHLKKEKNGFKDRDFSL
;
A
#
# COMPACT_ATOMS: atom_id res chain seq x y z
N MET A 1 -0.54 -8.10 18.32
CA MET A 1 -1.73 -7.81 17.49
C MET A 1 -2.28 -6.41 17.77
N LYS A 2 -2.59 -6.05 19.04
CA LYS A 2 -3.13 -4.72 19.40
C LYS A 2 -2.33 -3.50 18.90
N ASP A 3 -1.00 -3.54 18.96
CA ASP A 3 -0.18 -2.39 18.52
C ASP A 3 -0.16 -2.20 17.00
N SER A 4 -0.24 -3.30 16.24
CA SER A 4 -0.32 -3.25 14.77
C SER A 4 -1.68 -2.73 14.30
N GLU A 5 -2.76 -3.13 14.98
CA GLU A 5 -4.11 -2.63 14.70
C GLU A 5 -4.21 -1.13 15.00
N LYS A 6 -3.68 -0.68 16.15
CA LYS A 6 -3.63 0.74 16.50
C LYS A 6 -2.80 1.54 15.48
N PHE A 7 -1.68 0.99 15.03
CA PHE A 7 -0.88 1.59 13.97
C PHE A 7 -1.70 1.77 12.69
N GLN A 8 -2.35 0.71 12.20
CA GLN A 8 -3.15 0.76 10.97
C GLN A 8 -4.34 1.70 11.09
N MET A 9 -5.02 1.73 12.23
CA MET A 9 -6.10 2.68 12.49
C MET A 9 -5.60 4.14 12.39
N ASN A 10 -4.42 4.44 12.93
CA ASN A 10 -3.82 5.77 12.79
C ASN A 10 -3.45 6.09 11.33
N VAL A 11 -2.94 5.11 10.57
CA VAL A 11 -2.65 5.26 9.13
C VAL A 11 -3.95 5.56 8.37
N GLU A 12 -5.03 4.84 8.65
CA GLU A 12 -6.34 5.01 8.02
C GLU A 12 -6.89 6.42 8.28
N VAL A 13 -6.88 6.87 9.54
CA VAL A 13 -7.34 8.22 9.92
C VAL A 13 -6.55 9.30 9.18
N VAL A 14 -5.23 9.16 9.10
CA VAL A 14 -4.39 10.13 8.39
C VAL A 14 -4.64 10.07 6.88
N SER A 15 -4.80 8.88 6.31
CA SER A 15 -5.04 8.70 4.86
C SER A 15 -6.35 9.36 4.44
N LYS A 16 -7.42 9.19 5.22
CA LYS A 16 -8.71 9.88 5.02
C LYS A 16 -8.55 11.40 5.10
N ALA A 17 -7.89 11.91 6.14
CA ALA A 17 -7.65 13.35 6.28
C ALA A 17 -6.82 13.94 5.11
N LEU A 18 -5.86 13.18 4.58
CA LEU A 18 -5.09 13.60 3.40
C LEU A 18 -5.95 13.60 2.12
N GLN A 19 -6.84 12.61 1.95
CA GLN A 19 -7.79 12.56 0.83
C GLN A 19 -8.76 13.74 0.86
N GLU A 20 -9.30 14.09 2.03
CA GLU A 20 -10.18 15.25 2.20
C GLU A 20 -9.45 16.57 1.86
N GLN A 21 -8.20 16.72 2.33
CA GLN A 21 -7.39 17.91 2.00
C GLN A 21 -7.11 18.06 0.50
N ALA A 22 -6.94 16.95 -0.21
CA ALA A 22 -6.65 16.96 -1.64
C ALA A 22 -7.82 17.43 -2.49
N GLN A 23 -9.07 17.27 -2.04
CA GLN A 23 -10.25 17.79 -2.75
C GLN A 23 -10.25 19.33 -2.87
N THR A 24 -9.44 20.01 -2.06
CA THR A 24 -9.39 21.48 -1.98
C THR A 24 -8.10 22.10 -2.51
N ARG A 25 -7.16 21.28 -2.99
CA ARG A 25 -5.81 21.71 -3.36
C ARG A 25 -5.51 21.37 -4.80
N GLU A 26 -4.68 22.21 -5.41
CA GLU A 26 -4.10 21.88 -6.70
C GLU A 26 -3.14 20.68 -6.56
N PRO A 27 -3.12 19.74 -7.52
CA PRO A 27 -2.31 18.53 -7.43
C PRO A 27 -0.80 18.78 -7.22
N GLU A 28 -0.24 19.83 -7.83
CA GLU A 28 1.18 20.20 -7.67
C GLU A 28 1.47 20.76 -6.28
N GLU A 29 0.53 21.53 -5.72
CA GLU A 29 0.64 22.02 -4.34
C GLU A 29 0.56 20.86 -3.35
N GLU A 30 -0.28 19.88 -3.66
CA GLU A 30 -0.43 18.66 -2.88
C GLU A 30 0.87 17.85 -2.84
N ALA A 31 1.48 17.58 -4.00
CA ALA A 31 2.74 16.85 -4.11
C ALA A 31 3.84 17.46 -3.23
N ARG A 32 4.05 18.79 -3.35
CA ARG A 32 5.04 19.54 -2.55
C ARG A 32 4.76 19.44 -1.06
N LYS A 33 3.50 19.58 -0.64
CA LYS A 33 3.11 19.49 0.78
C LYS A 33 3.29 18.08 1.34
N LEU A 34 2.94 17.06 0.56
CA LEU A 34 3.16 15.66 0.94
C LEU A 34 4.64 15.38 1.14
N TYR A 35 5.49 15.79 0.19
CA TYR A 35 6.91 15.50 0.28
C TYR A 35 7.57 16.23 1.46
N LYS A 36 7.22 17.50 1.68
CA LYS A 36 7.64 18.23 2.88
C LYS A 36 7.24 17.50 4.15
N LYS A 37 5.97 17.09 4.27
CA LYS A 37 5.46 16.37 5.44
C LYS A 37 6.13 15.02 5.64
N PHE A 38 6.44 14.29 4.56
CA PHE A 38 7.14 13.02 4.60
C PHE A 38 8.56 13.14 5.16
N ARG A 39 9.26 14.24 4.83
CA ARG A 39 10.61 14.52 5.31
C ARG A 39 10.65 14.98 6.76
N GLU A 40 9.65 15.75 7.19
CA GLU A 40 9.62 16.40 8.51
C GLU A 40 8.98 15.52 9.61
N THR A 41 8.02 14.66 9.26
CA THR A 41 7.28 13.89 10.27
C THR A 41 8.13 12.82 10.94
N ARG A 42 8.00 12.73 12.27
CA ARG A 42 8.55 11.62 13.08
C ARG A 42 7.49 10.58 13.44
N GLN A 43 6.22 10.84 13.11
CA GLN A 43 5.13 9.92 13.37
C GLN A 43 5.05 8.90 12.24
N GLU A 44 5.37 7.65 12.54
CA GLU A 44 5.45 6.59 11.54
C GLU A 44 4.11 6.32 10.80
N PRO A 45 2.93 6.32 11.46
CA PRO A 45 1.65 6.19 10.75
C PRO A 45 1.42 7.32 9.73
N VAL A 46 1.79 8.55 10.12
CA VAL A 46 1.67 9.72 9.24
C VAL A 46 2.63 9.59 8.07
N ARG A 47 3.86 9.15 8.33
CA ARG A 47 4.88 8.98 7.29
C ARG A 47 4.45 7.94 6.25
N LEU A 48 3.87 6.83 6.69
CA LEU A 48 3.36 5.79 5.81
C LEU A 48 2.19 6.28 4.96
N ALA A 49 1.19 6.92 5.56
CA ALA A 49 0.04 7.46 4.84
C ALA A 49 0.45 8.49 3.78
N VAL A 50 1.37 9.39 4.13
CA VAL A 50 1.91 10.39 3.21
C VAL A 50 2.73 9.74 2.10
N ALA A 51 3.58 8.75 2.41
CA ALA A 51 4.38 8.07 1.41
C ALA A 51 3.52 7.29 0.40
N LEU A 52 2.49 6.57 0.88
CA LEU A 52 1.54 5.89 0.01
C LEU A 52 0.83 6.88 -0.92
N ARG A 53 0.28 7.97 -0.37
CA ARG A 53 -0.41 8.97 -1.16
C ARG A 53 0.51 9.64 -2.18
N GLY A 54 1.70 10.05 -1.76
CA GLY A 54 2.68 10.71 -2.63
C GLY A 54 3.22 9.79 -3.73
N PHE A 55 3.45 8.51 -3.43
CA PHE A 55 3.93 7.54 -4.42
C PHE A 55 2.94 7.35 -5.58
N PHE A 56 1.64 7.29 -5.27
CA PHE A 56 0.59 7.14 -6.28
C PHE A 56 0.13 8.47 -6.89
N LEU A 57 0.68 9.60 -6.46
CA LEU A 57 0.34 10.90 -7.02
C LEU A 57 1.13 11.12 -8.33
N PRO A 58 0.47 11.37 -9.48
CA PRO A 58 1.18 11.58 -10.75
C PRO A 58 2.18 12.74 -10.71
N GLN A 59 1.82 13.81 -9.99
CA GLN A 59 2.56 15.07 -9.87
C GLN A 59 3.78 15.00 -8.95
N ALA A 60 4.04 13.85 -8.29
CA ALA A 60 5.26 13.69 -7.53
C ALA A 60 6.48 13.62 -8.47
N GLU A 61 7.50 14.40 -8.15
CA GLU A 61 8.75 14.46 -8.94
C GLU A 61 9.51 13.13 -8.85
N PRO A 62 10.39 12.80 -9.83
CA PRO A 62 11.11 11.54 -9.84
C PRO A 62 11.90 11.26 -8.54
N GLU A 63 12.56 12.28 -7.97
CA GLU A 63 13.32 12.16 -6.72
C GLU A 63 12.40 11.92 -5.52
N GLU A 64 11.20 12.48 -5.54
CA GLU A 64 10.18 12.25 -4.50
C GLU A 64 9.66 10.82 -4.59
N LYS A 65 9.37 10.33 -5.81
CA LYS A 65 8.94 8.96 -6.07
C LYS A 65 9.98 7.95 -5.62
N ASP A 66 11.26 8.15 -5.92
CA ASP A 66 12.34 7.27 -5.44
C ASP A 66 12.41 7.24 -3.90
N ALA A 67 12.27 8.40 -3.26
CA ALA A 67 12.26 8.50 -1.80
C ALA A 67 11.07 7.77 -1.17
N TYR A 68 9.87 7.90 -1.76
CA TYR A 68 8.69 7.15 -1.31
C TYR A 68 8.85 5.65 -1.55
N GLU A 69 9.30 5.25 -2.74
CA GLU A 69 9.52 3.86 -3.11
C GLU A 69 10.48 3.17 -2.13
N LYS A 70 11.65 3.78 -1.88
CA LYS A 70 12.65 3.23 -0.96
C LYS A 70 12.08 3.04 0.45
N TYR A 71 11.27 3.99 0.91
CA TYR A 71 10.63 3.90 2.21
C TYR A 71 9.55 2.81 2.25
N LEU A 72 8.66 2.76 1.24
CA LEU A 72 7.57 1.79 1.16
C LEU A 72 8.08 0.36 0.99
N LYS A 73 9.13 0.12 0.19
CA LYS A 73 9.79 -1.18 0.08
C LYS A 73 10.26 -1.70 1.45
N GLY A 74 10.87 -0.83 2.27
CA GLY A 74 11.28 -1.19 3.63
C GLY A 74 10.12 -1.42 4.62
N ARG A 75 8.90 -1.03 4.21
CA ARG A 75 7.66 -1.08 5.01
C ARG A 75 6.54 -1.77 4.22
N ILE A 76 6.86 -2.77 3.39
CA ILE A 76 5.90 -3.32 2.43
C ILE A 76 4.67 -3.91 3.12
N ARG A 77 4.86 -4.64 4.22
CA ARG A 77 3.75 -5.26 4.95
C ARG A 77 2.73 -4.23 5.46
N PRO A 78 3.11 -3.20 6.25
CA PRO A 78 2.15 -2.21 6.69
C PRO A 78 1.60 -1.37 5.54
N ALA A 79 2.35 -1.17 4.45
CA ALA A 79 1.86 -0.50 3.25
C ALA A 79 0.71 -1.27 2.58
N VAL A 80 0.89 -2.58 2.37
CA VAL A 80 -0.13 -3.47 1.78
C VAL A 80 -1.34 -3.59 2.68
N GLU A 81 -1.14 -3.74 4.00
CA GLU A 81 -2.24 -3.73 4.97
C GLU A 81 -3.07 -2.44 4.87
N ALA A 82 -2.44 -1.27 4.78
CA ALA A 82 -3.14 0.00 4.61
C ALA A 82 -3.92 0.07 3.27
N LEU A 83 -3.35 -0.45 2.18
CA LEU A 83 -4.06 -0.52 0.90
C LEU A 83 -5.27 -1.47 0.93
N ILE A 84 -5.17 -2.57 1.68
CA ILE A 84 -6.32 -3.46 1.95
C ILE A 84 -7.39 -2.72 2.74
N GLU A 85 -7.04 -1.88 3.73
CA GLU A 85 -8.03 -1.05 4.46
C GLU A 85 -8.82 -0.12 3.53
N GLU A 86 -8.14 0.46 2.55
CA GLU A 86 -8.75 1.34 1.54
C GLU A 86 -9.56 0.57 0.49
N ASP A 87 -9.50 -0.76 0.50
CA ASP A 87 -9.96 -1.66 -0.57
C ASP A 87 -9.38 -1.28 -1.96
N GLY A 88 -8.14 -0.76 -1.96
CA GLY A 88 -7.49 -0.13 -3.11
C GLY A 88 -6.78 -1.13 -4.02
N VAL A 89 -7.54 -1.95 -4.75
CA VAL A 89 -7.01 -3.01 -5.63
C VAL A 89 -6.01 -2.50 -6.66
N GLU A 90 -6.30 -1.39 -7.35
CA GLU A 90 -5.39 -0.82 -8.37
C GLU A 90 -3.99 -0.51 -7.82
N LYS A 91 -3.92 -0.03 -6.57
CA LYS A 91 -2.65 0.25 -5.90
C LYS A 91 -1.95 -1.05 -5.50
N LEU A 92 -2.70 -2.08 -5.07
CA LEU A 92 -2.16 -3.40 -4.75
C LEU A 92 -1.56 -4.08 -5.99
N GLU A 93 -2.26 -4.01 -7.12
CA GLU A 93 -1.78 -4.47 -8.44
C GLU A 93 -0.47 -3.79 -8.79
N LYS A 94 -0.40 -2.47 -8.62
CA LYS A 94 0.82 -1.73 -8.91
C LYS A 94 2.00 -2.17 -8.04
N LEU A 95 1.78 -2.51 -6.76
CA LEU A 95 2.84 -3.03 -5.90
C LEU A 95 3.29 -4.44 -6.32
N GLU A 96 2.37 -5.26 -6.81
CA GLU A 96 2.69 -6.58 -7.37
C GLU A 96 3.48 -6.46 -8.68
N ASP A 97 3.08 -5.57 -9.60
CA ASP A 97 3.80 -5.32 -10.87
C ASP A 97 5.26 -4.90 -10.63
N LEU A 98 5.51 -4.20 -9.52
CA LEU A 98 6.86 -3.82 -9.10
C LEU A 98 7.63 -4.94 -8.40
N GLY A 99 7.00 -6.11 -8.19
CA GLY A 99 7.56 -7.30 -7.56
C GLY A 99 7.67 -7.22 -6.05
N TRP A 100 6.89 -6.36 -5.37
CA TRP A 100 7.07 -6.13 -3.93
C TRP A 100 6.32 -7.14 -3.06
N LEU A 101 5.31 -7.84 -3.60
CA LEU A 101 4.54 -8.80 -2.80
C LEU A 101 5.19 -10.18 -2.83
N GLU A 102 5.84 -10.50 -1.73
CA GLU A 102 6.43 -11.81 -1.49
C GLU A 102 5.33 -12.85 -1.17
N GLU A 103 5.44 -14.03 -1.79
CA GLU A 103 4.49 -15.14 -1.64
C GLU A 103 4.21 -15.51 -0.18
N LYS A 104 5.26 -15.51 0.66
CA LYS A 104 5.18 -15.84 2.10
C LYS A 104 4.22 -14.95 2.90
N ASN A 105 3.89 -13.75 2.40
CA ASN A 105 3.02 -12.80 3.07
C ASN A 105 1.57 -12.83 2.56
N ILE A 106 1.30 -13.45 1.41
CA ILE A 106 -0.01 -13.40 0.74
C ILE A 106 -1.11 -14.02 1.61
N ASP A 107 -0.83 -15.16 2.25
CA ASP A 107 -1.79 -15.80 3.15
C ASP A 107 -2.17 -14.93 4.35
N ASN A 108 -1.21 -14.14 4.86
CA ASN A 108 -1.49 -13.19 5.91
C ASN A 108 -2.36 -12.03 5.40
N PHE A 109 -2.11 -11.53 4.19
CA PHE A 109 -2.93 -10.48 3.58
C PHE A 109 -4.37 -10.95 3.30
N ILE A 110 -4.55 -12.17 2.79
CA ILE A 110 -5.88 -12.79 2.59
C ILE A 110 -6.64 -12.85 3.92
N ARG A 111 -5.96 -13.27 4.99
CA ARG A 111 -6.56 -13.31 6.33
C ARG A 111 -7.02 -11.92 6.78
N ILE A 112 -6.19 -10.89 6.59
CA ILE A 112 -6.51 -9.51 6.97
C ILE A 112 -7.71 -8.98 6.16
N ALA A 113 -7.68 -9.11 4.83
CA ALA A 113 -8.77 -8.69 3.96
C ALA A 113 -10.10 -9.35 4.34
N ARG A 114 -10.07 -10.65 4.63
CA ARG A 114 -11.25 -11.40 5.11
C ARG A 114 -11.75 -10.92 6.48
N GLN A 115 -10.85 -10.73 7.44
CA GLN A 115 -11.22 -10.26 8.79
C GLN A 115 -11.85 -8.87 8.77
N LYS A 116 -11.46 -8.04 7.80
CA LYS A 116 -11.90 -6.65 7.69
C LYS A 116 -13.00 -6.42 6.65
N GLY A 117 -13.49 -7.48 6.01
CA GLY A 117 -14.56 -7.40 5.02
C GLY A 117 -14.19 -6.63 3.75
N LYS A 118 -12.90 -6.62 3.38
CA LYS A 118 -12.38 -5.91 2.21
C LYS A 118 -12.44 -6.82 0.99
N ASN A 119 -13.64 -6.91 0.42
CA ASN A 119 -13.98 -7.96 -0.54
C ASN A 119 -13.24 -7.85 -1.86
N ALA A 120 -13.02 -6.63 -2.40
CA ALA A 120 -12.31 -6.48 -3.66
C ALA A 120 -10.85 -6.91 -3.50
N SER A 121 -10.20 -6.45 -2.44
CA SER A 121 -8.84 -6.85 -2.05
C SER A 121 -8.74 -8.34 -1.77
N LEU A 122 -9.73 -8.93 -1.08
CA LEU A 122 -9.75 -10.37 -0.79
C LEU A 122 -9.82 -11.21 -2.08
N VAL A 123 -10.75 -10.88 -2.98
CA VAL A 123 -10.91 -11.58 -4.26
C VAL A 123 -9.64 -11.47 -5.07
N TRP A 124 -9.08 -10.27 -5.18
CA TRP A 124 -7.83 -10.04 -5.89
C TRP A 124 -6.66 -10.85 -5.30
N LEU A 125 -6.46 -10.83 -3.98
CA LEU A 125 -5.40 -11.60 -3.32
C LEU A 125 -5.55 -13.13 -3.51
N LEU A 126 -6.79 -13.64 -3.59
CA LEU A 126 -7.05 -15.04 -3.90
C LEU A 126 -6.64 -15.38 -5.34
N HIS A 127 -6.91 -14.50 -6.30
CA HIS A 127 -6.44 -14.63 -7.69
C HIS A 127 -4.92 -14.59 -7.76
N LEU A 128 -4.29 -13.60 -7.12
CA LEU A 128 -2.83 -13.48 -7.06
C LEU A 128 -2.16 -14.74 -6.49
N LYS A 129 -2.72 -15.28 -5.39
CA LYS A 129 -2.23 -16.54 -4.80
C LYS A 129 -2.34 -17.70 -5.78
N LYS A 130 -3.44 -17.80 -6.52
CA LYS A 130 -3.65 -18.85 -7.53
C LYS A 130 -2.61 -18.75 -8.65
N GLU A 131 -2.32 -17.54 -9.12
CA GLU A 131 -1.33 -17.31 -10.19
C GLU A 131 0.09 -17.67 -9.74
N LYS A 132 0.52 -17.18 -8.56
CA LYS A 132 1.84 -17.49 -8.01
C LYS A 132 2.03 -18.97 -7.67
N ASN A 133 0.98 -19.65 -7.19
CA ASN A 133 1.03 -21.09 -6.91
C ASN A 133 0.81 -21.97 -8.17
N GLY A 134 0.25 -21.39 -9.23
CA GLY A 134 -0.12 -22.08 -10.47
C GLY A 134 1.06 -22.36 -11.41
N PHE A 135 2.16 -21.61 -11.28
CA PHE A 135 3.41 -21.80 -12.03
C PHE A 135 4.44 -22.64 -11.25
N LYS A 136 3.99 -23.74 -10.65
CA LYS A 136 4.89 -24.90 -10.53
C LYS A 136 4.61 -25.74 -11.76
N ASP A 137 5.40 -25.54 -12.82
CA ASP A 137 5.55 -26.51 -13.89
C ASP A 137 5.79 -27.86 -13.21
N ARG A 138 4.72 -28.63 -13.05
CA ARG A 138 4.84 -30.07 -12.88
C ARG A 138 5.29 -30.50 -14.25
N ASP A 139 6.59 -30.70 -14.39
CA ASP A 139 7.14 -31.42 -15.52
C ASP A 139 6.42 -32.77 -15.59
N PHE A 140 5.47 -32.86 -16.53
CA PHE A 140 4.75 -34.08 -16.89
C PHE A 140 5.41 -34.69 -18.13
N SER A 141 6.74 -34.66 -18.23
CA SER A 141 7.42 -35.50 -19.20
C SER A 141 7.06 -36.97 -18.91
N LEU A 142 6.28 -37.53 -19.84
CA LEU A 142 5.87 -38.94 -19.92
C LEU A 142 6.95 -39.77 -20.60
#